data_AF-D5E4T6-F1
#
_entry.id   AF-D5E4T6-F1
#
_cell.length_a   1.000
_cell.length_b   1.000
_cell.length_c   1.000
_cell.angle_alpha   90.00
_cell.angle_beta   90.00
_cell.angle_gamma   90.00
#
_symmetry.space_group_name_H-M   'P 1'
#
loop_
_entity.id
_entity.type
_entity.pdbx_description
1 polymer ?
#
loop_
_entity_poly.entity_id
_entity_poly.type
_entity_poly.pdbx_seq_one_letter_code
_entity_poly.pdbx_strand_id
1 'polypeptide(L)'
;MKNRTISKFSKITFISISNTTLSHSNASLHINKSLIDEWSVLNKNATGSFSYALIRIDEEGNNEYVYYLLENATIYSNEQDVQIVVNKLPEPYLSSAKISKLDDKLNSKLKSRINKLKAFDELGLNLSSNYDVYEIEKENYKLEAIRNFQLVKE
;
A
#
# COMPACT_ATOMS: atom_id res chain seq x y z
N MET A 1 -21.74 7.35 21.06
CA MET A 1 -20.50 7.05 20.32
C MET A 1 -19.93 5.75 20.88
N LYS A 2 -19.83 4.68 20.07
CA LYS A 2 -19.18 3.44 20.53
C LYS A 2 -17.67 3.65 20.47
N ASN A 3 -16.98 3.57 21.61
CA ASN A 3 -15.53 3.46 21.68
C ASN A 3 -15.12 2.22 20.87
N ARG A 4 -14.68 2.38 19.63
CA ARG A 4 -14.04 1.29 18.88
C ARG A 4 -12.68 1.07 19.53
N THR A 5 -12.55 -0.01 20.29
CA THR A 5 -11.26 -0.46 20.84
C THR A 5 -10.31 -0.67 19.68
N ILE A 6 -9.24 0.13 19.62
CA ILE A 6 -8.18 -0.04 18.61
C ILE A 6 -7.37 -1.26 19.03
N SER A 7 -7.31 -2.28 18.16
CA SER A 7 -6.47 -3.45 18.39
C SER A 7 -5.00 -3.03 18.31
N LYS A 8 -4.29 -3.16 19.44
CA LYS A 8 -2.84 -3.02 19.51
C LYS A 8 -2.18 -4.39 19.50
N PHE A 9 -1.03 -4.46 18.84
CA PHE A 9 -0.19 -5.65 18.72
C PHE A 9 1.19 -5.35 19.30
N SER A 10 1.78 -6.32 20.01
CA SER A 10 3.17 -6.22 20.48
C SER A 10 4.13 -6.08 19.30
N LYS A 11 3.85 -6.77 18.20
CA LYS A 11 4.69 -6.72 17.00
C LYS A 11 3.88 -6.87 15.72
N ILE A 12 4.21 -6.05 14.72
CA ILE A 12 3.79 -6.22 13.32
C ILE A 12 5.04 -6.50 12.51
N THR A 13 5.13 -7.68 11.87
CA THR A 13 6.31 -8.12 11.12
C THR A 13 5.98 -8.34 9.65
N PHE A 14 6.67 -7.63 8.77
CA PHE A 14 6.70 -7.96 7.35
C PHE A 14 7.73 -9.05 7.11
N ILE A 15 7.36 -10.05 6.32
CA ILE A 15 8.21 -11.17 5.95
C ILE A 15 8.18 -11.28 4.44
N SER A 16 9.33 -11.02 3.79
CA SER A 16 9.45 -11.25 2.35
C SER A 16 9.68 -12.72 2.02
N ILE A 17 9.41 -13.12 0.78
CA ILE A 17 9.76 -14.48 0.29
C ILE A 17 11.27 -14.75 0.32
N SER A 18 12.11 -13.71 0.36
CA SER A 18 13.56 -13.84 0.55
C SER A 18 13.98 -13.89 2.03
N ASN A 19 13.02 -14.10 2.95
CA ASN A 19 13.22 -14.10 4.41
C ASN A 19 13.83 -12.82 4.97
N THR A 20 13.70 -11.70 4.27
CA THR A 20 14.03 -10.39 4.84
C THR A 20 12.83 -9.86 5.62
N THR A 21 13.10 -9.27 6.78
CA THR A 21 12.05 -8.84 7.71
C THR A 21 12.14 -7.36 8.03
N LEU A 22 10.98 -6.73 8.17
CA LEU A 22 10.80 -5.39 8.74
C LEU A 22 9.82 -5.52 9.91
N SER A 23 10.01 -4.81 11.01
CA SER A 23 9.17 -4.95 12.19
C SER A 23 8.85 -3.62 12.85
N HIS A 24 7.62 -3.52 13.33
CA HIS A 24 7.09 -2.44 14.14
C HIS A 24 6.66 -3.00 15.48
N SER A 25 6.92 -2.27 16.56
CA SER A 25 6.61 -2.73 17.93
C SER A 25 5.53 -1.86 18.55
N ASN A 26 4.66 -2.45 19.38
CA ASN A 26 3.58 -1.76 20.08
C ASN A 26 2.74 -0.90 19.15
N ALA A 27 2.20 -1.51 18.11
CA ALA A 27 1.60 -0.81 16.99
C ALA A 27 0.20 -1.31 16.68
N SER A 28 -0.60 -0.47 16.05
CA SER A 28 -1.87 -0.86 15.45
C SER A 28 -1.79 -0.83 13.92
N LEU A 29 -2.44 -1.80 13.29
CA LEU A 29 -2.49 -1.92 11.83
C LEU A 29 -3.85 -1.45 11.32
N HIS A 30 -3.83 -0.46 10.43
CA HIS A 30 -5.01 0.06 9.76
C HIS A 30 -4.92 -0.25 8.27
N ILE A 31 -6.04 -0.67 7.69
CA ILE A 31 -6.13 -1.08 6.29
C ILE A 31 -7.13 -0.17 5.57
N ASN A 32 -6.74 0.30 4.40
CA ASN A 32 -7.58 1.10 3.53
C ASN A 32 -7.71 0.42 2.16
N LYS A 33 -8.93 -0.03 1.86
CA LYS A 33 -9.24 -0.72 0.60
C LYS A 33 -9.78 0.20 -0.48
N SER A 34 -10.42 1.30 -0.07
CA SER A 34 -11.21 2.17 -0.95
C SER A 34 -10.49 3.47 -1.33
N LEU A 35 -9.28 3.70 -0.81
CA LEU A 35 -8.47 4.90 -1.02
C LEU A 35 -9.18 6.23 -0.69
N ILE A 36 -10.14 6.16 0.21
CA ILE A 36 -10.85 7.30 0.83
C ILE A 36 -10.49 7.33 2.31
N ASP A 37 -10.74 8.42 3.04
CA ASP A 37 -10.37 8.53 4.46
C ASP A 37 -11.27 7.71 5.41
N GLU A 38 -11.33 6.40 5.16
CA GLU A 38 -12.06 5.40 5.92
C GLU A 38 -11.13 4.22 6.21
N TRP A 39 -10.61 4.19 7.43
CA TRP A 39 -9.64 3.18 7.86
C TRP A 39 -10.31 2.07 8.65
N SER A 40 -10.01 0.82 8.27
CA SER A 40 -10.40 -0.36 9.03
C SER A 40 -9.26 -0.80 9.92
N VAL A 41 -9.48 -0.87 11.23
CA VAL A 41 -8.50 -1.45 12.16
C VAL A 41 -8.47 -2.96 11.97
N LEU A 42 -7.28 -3.56 11.89
CA LEU A 42 -7.15 -5.01 11.83
C LEU A 42 -7.58 -5.62 13.16
N ASN A 43 -8.49 -6.59 13.11
CA ASN A 43 -8.89 -7.36 14.28
C ASN A 43 -7.83 -8.41 14.64
N LYS A 44 -7.80 -8.80 15.91
CA LYS A 44 -7.06 -9.98 16.38
C LYS A 44 -7.67 -11.26 15.80
N ASN A 45 -6.86 -12.32 15.70
CA ASN A 45 -7.26 -13.63 15.18
C ASN A 45 -7.90 -13.56 13.78
N ALA A 46 -7.38 -12.70 12.92
CA ALA A 46 -7.88 -12.48 11.57
C ALA A 46 -6.88 -12.94 10.53
N THR A 47 -7.38 -13.23 9.34
CA THR A 47 -6.56 -13.51 8.17
C THR A 47 -7.17 -12.83 6.95
N GLY A 48 -6.32 -12.31 6.06
CA GLY A 48 -6.78 -11.70 4.82
C GLY A 48 -5.67 -11.65 3.78
N SER A 49 -6.04 -11.86 2.52
CA SER A 49 -5.16 -11.71 1.37
C SER A 49 -5.61 -10.55 0.50
N PHE A 50 -4.65 -9.80 -0.02
CA PHE A 50 -4.88 -8.57 -0.78
C PHE A 50 -4.00 -8.56 -2.01
N SER A 51 -4.61 -8.34 -3.19
CA SER A 51 -3.84 -8.05 -4.41
C SER A 51 -3.12 -6.71 -4.26
N TYR A 52 -3.84 -5.68 -3.78
CA TYR A 52 -3.29 -4.39 -3.38
C TYR A 52 -4.01 -3.87 -2.13
N ALA A 53 -3.27 -3.23 -1.24
CA ALA A 53 -3.83 -2.55 -0.09
C ALA A 53 -2.90 -1.42 0.36
N LEU A 54 -3.48 -0.30 0.76
CA LEU A 54 -2.79 0.72 1.52
C LEU A 54 -2.96 0.38 3.00
N ILE A 55 -1.85 0.29 3.72
CA ILE A 55 -1.87 0.13 5.16
C ILE A 55 -1.19 1.31 5.84
N ARG A 56 -1.63 1.57 7.07
CA ARG A 56 -1.03 2.52 8.00
C ARG A 56 -0.65 1.76 9.25
N ILE A 57 0.58 1.99 9.72
CA ILE A 57 1.06 1.55 11.01
C ILE A 57 1.11 2.77 11.93
N ASP A 58 0.46 2.63 13.08
CA ASP A 58 0.42 3.62 14.15
C ASP A 58 1.16 3.01 15.35
N GLU A 59 2.42 3.43 15.54
CA GLU A 59 3.31 2.97 16.60
C GLU A 59 3.16 3.83 17.85
N GLU A 60 3.05 3.17 19.01
CA GLU A 60 2.94 3.88 20.28
C GLU A 60 4.18 4.73 20.57
N GLY A 61 3.95 6.02 20.81
CA GLY A 61 5.02 6.99 21.09
C GLY A 61 5.61 7.65 19.84
N ASN A 62 5.19 7.24 18.64
CA ASN A 62 5.50 7.94 17.41
C ASN A 62 4.35 8.90 17.04
N ASN A 63 4.68 10.16 16.74
CA ASN A 63 3.68 11.14 16.32
C ASN A 63 3.36 11.05 14.83
N GLU A 64 4.11 10.26 14.07
CA GLU A 64 3.94 10.09 12.63
C GLU A 64 3.48 8.67 12.30
N TYR A 65 2.55 8.61 11.35
CA TYR A 65 2.06 7.37 10.78
C TYR A 65 2.95 6.93 9.62
N VAL A 66 3.32 5.65 9.60
CA VAL A 66 4.05 5.06 8.48
C VAL A 66 3.08 4.31 7.59
N TYR A 67 3.12 4.61 6.30
CA TYR A 67 2.24 4.03 5.29
C TYR A 67 3.02 3.04 4.42
N TYR A 68 2.36 1.94 4.04
CA TYR A 68 2.92 0.97 3.12
C TYR A 68 1.89 0.62 2.04
N LEU A 69 2.36 0.56 0.79
CA LEU A 69 1.61 0.04 -0.34
C LEU A 69 1.95 -1.43 -0.50
N LEU A 70 0.99 -2.30 -0.16
CA LEU A 70 1.11 -3.74 -0.25
C LEU A 70 0.77 -4.24 -1.66
N GLU A 71 1.52 -5.23 -2.11
CA GLU A 71 1.25 -5.99 -3.33
C GLU A 71 1.27 -7.49 -3.00
N ASN A 72 0.21 -8.20 -3.40
CA ASN A 72 0.08 -9.64 -3.20
C ASN A 72 0.45 -10.06 -1.78
N ALA A 73 -0.16 -9.38 -0.80
CA ALA A 73 0.16 -9.55 0.60
C ALA A 73 -0.87 -10.43 1.29
N THR A 74 -0.40 -11.28 2.21
CA THR A 74 -1.28 -12.00 3.13
C THR A 74 -0.95 -11.61 4.56
N ILE A 75 -1.99 -11.24 5.30
CA ILE A 75 -1.90 -10.79 6.67
C ILE A 75 -2.51 -11.86 7.57
N TYR A 76 -1.78 -12.23 8.62
CA TYR A 76 -2.22 -13.11 9.70
C TYR A 76 -2.07 -12.35 11.01
N SER A 77 -3.12 -12.30 11.82
CA SER A 77 -3.04 -11.78 13.18
C SER A 77 -3.46 -12.85 14.19
N ASN A 78 -2.82 -12.82 15.35
CA ASN A 78 -3.26 -13.55 16.54
C ASN A 78 -3.58 -12.55 17.66
N GLU A 79 -3.59 -12.99 18.92
CA GLU A 79 -3.87 -12.13 20.08
C GLU A 79 -2.80 -11.06 20.35
N GLN A 80 -1.56 -11.27 19.91
CA GLN A 80 -0.40 -10.47 20.28
C GLN A 80 0.27 -9.84 19.05
N ASP A 81 0.41 -10.59 17.96
CA ASP A 81 1.26 -10.23 16.83
C ASP A 81 0.52 -10.28 15.49
N VAL A 82 1.10 -9.58 14.52
CA VAL A 82 0.71 -9.61 13.11
C VAL A 82 1.90 -10.02 12.25
N GLN A 83 1.66 -10.94 11.31
CA GLN A 83 2.59 -11.29 10.25
C GLN A 83 2.00 -10.86 8.90
N ILE A 84 2.80 -10.12 8.12
CA ILE A 84 2.46 -9.64 6.79
C ILE A 84 3.43 -10.30 5.81
N VAL A 85 2.97 -11.32 5.12
CA VAL A 85 3.76 -12.02 4.09
C VAL A 85 3.65 -11.27 2.78
N VAL A 86 4.78 -10.91 2.19
CA VAL A 86 4.89 -10.12 0.95
C VAL A 86 5.92 -10.73 0.01
N ASN A 87 5.81 -10.46 -1.30
CA ASN A 87 6.84 -10.86 -2.26
C ASN A 87 8.15 -10.10 -2.05
N LYS A 88 8.07 -8.81 -1.76
CA LYS A 88 9.21 -7.94 -1.47
C LYS A 88 8.82 -7.00 -0.34
N LEU A 89 9.77 -6.64 0.52
CA LEU A 89 9.52 -5.63 1.55
C LEU A 89 9.04 -4.33 0.89
N PRO A 90 7.92 -3.76 1.36
CA PRO A 90 7.42 -2.50 0.86
C PRO A 90 8.30 -1.34 1.32
N GLU A 91 8.32 -0.27 0.54
CA GLU A 91 8.96 0.98 0.93
C GLU A 91 8.05 1.76 1.90
N PRO A 92 8.61 2.40 2.96
CA PRO A 92 7.86 3.25 3.85
C PRO A 92 7.51 4.59 3.18
N TYR A 93 6.34 5.11 3.54
CA TYR A 93 5.87 6.43 3.15
C TYR A 93 5.38 7.21 4.37
N LEU A 94 5.57 8.52 4.36
CA LEU A 94 5.03 9.45 5.33
C LEU A 94 4.00 10.37 4.66
N SER A 95 3.00 10.82 5.42
CA SER A 95 2.03 11.81 4.94
C SER A 95 2.63 13.22 5.05
N SER A 96 2.72 13.95 3.94
CA SER A 96 3.20 15.34 3.94
C SER A 96 2.12 16.29 3.43
N ALA A 97 1.76 17.28 4.26
CA ALA A 97 0.73 18.28 3.93
C ALA A 97 1.08 19.22 2.75
N LYS A 98 2.30 19.16 2.20
CA LYS A 98 2.79 20.07 1.16
C LYS A 98 3.14 19.33 -0.12
N ILE A 99 2.14 19.02 -0.92
CA ILE A 99 2.35 18.48 -2.27
C ILE A 99 1.62 19.37 -3.27
N SER A 100 2.27 20.46 -3.67
CA SER A 100 1.86 21.30 -4.80
C SER A 100 2.60 20.97 -6.11
N LYS A 101 3.34 19.85 -6.16
CA LYS A 101 4.24 19.51 -7.29
C LYS A 101 4.28 18.04 -7.74
N LEU A 102 3.43 17.14 -7.21
CA LEU A 102 3.39 15.74 -7.70
C LEU A 102 2.69 15.62 -9.07
N ASP A 103 1.80 16.56 -9.41
CA ASP A 103 1.00 16.50 -10.63
C ASP A 103 1.84 16.51 -11.92
N ASP A 104 2.95 17.24 -11.98
CA ASP A 104 3.76 17.35 -13.21
C ASP A 104 4.61 16.10 -13.49
N LYS A 105 5.14 15.47 -12.43
CA LYS A 105 5.96 14.26 -12.56
C LYS A 105 5.09 13.00 -12.76
N LEU A 106 3.88 12.97 -12.21
CA LEU A 106 2.88 11.93 -12.49
C LEU A 106 2.38 12.01 -13.93
N ASN A 107 1.98 13.22 -14.37
CA ASN A 107 1.44 13.43 -15.71
C ASN A 107 2.44 13.08 -16.80
N SER A 108 3.73 13.35 -16.60
CA SER A 108 4.78 12.98 -17.57
C SER A 108 4.98 11.46 -17.69
N LYS A 109 4.92 10.70 -16.58
CA LYS A 109 4.99 9.22 -16.62
C LYS A 109 3.75 8.58 -17.25
N LEU A 110 2.55 9.06 -16.89
CA LEU A 110 1.30 8.60 -17.49
C LEU A 110 1.26 8.91 -19.00
N LYS A 111 1.66 10.12 -19.42
CA LYS A 111 1.76 10.48 -20.85
C LYS A 111 2.76 9.62 -21.62
N SER A 112 3.94 9.37 -21.05
CA SER A 112 4.94 8.47 -21.63
C SER A 112 4.37 7.07 -21.90
N ARG A 113 3.58 6.54 -20.97
CA ARG A 113 3.00 5.19 -21.08
C ARG A 113 1.81 5.12 -22.03
N ILE A 114 0.96 6.16 -22.07
CA ILE A 114 -0.08 6.31 -23.10
C ILE A 114 0.57 6.32 -24.49
N ASN A 115 1.67 7.06 -24.68
CA ASN A 115 2.38 7.09 -25.95
C ASN A 115 2.97 5.73 -26.32
N LYS A 116 3.48 4.97 -25.33
CA LYS A 116 3.97 3.61 -25.54
C LYS A 116 2.84 2.66 -25.97
N LEU A 117 1.68 2.72 -25.33
CA LEU A 117 0.51 1.91 -25.67
C LEU A 117 -0.03 2.24 -27.06
N LYS A 118 -0.10 3.54 -27.42
CA LYS A 118 -0.45 3.99 -28.77
C LYS A 118 0.54 3.47 -29.82
N ALA A 119 1.84 3.54 -29.54
CA ALA A 119 2.84 3.01 -30.45
C ALA A 119 2.71 1.49 -30.65
N PHE A 120 2.32 0.73 -29.63
CA PHE A 120 2.07 -0.71 -29.77
C PHE A 120 0.80 -1.02 -30.58
N ASP A 121 -0.26 -0.25 -30.38
CA ASP A 121 -1.51 -0.33 -31.15
C ASP A 121 -1.26 -0.01 -32.64
N GLU A 122 -0.50 1.05 -32.92
CA GLU A 122 -0.07 1.43 -34.27
C GLU A 122 0.81 0.35 -34.94
N LEU A 123 1.55 -0.44 -34.15
CA LEU A 123 2.40 -1.52 -34.64
C LEU A 123 1.66 -2.86 -34.80
N GLY A 124 0.37 -2.94 -34.46
CA GLY A 124 -0.44 -4.17 -34.56
C GLY A 124 0.06 -5.31 -33.67
N LEU A 125 0.85 -4.99 -32.64
CA LEU A 125 1.37 -5.96 -31.70
C LEU A 125 0.30 -6.26 -30.65
N ASN A 126 -0.37 -7.41 -30.78
CA ASN A 126 -1.26 -7.94 -29.74
C ASN A 126 -0.42 -8.29 -28.50
N LEU A 127 -0.32 -7.36 -27.58
CA LEU A 127 0.13 -7.63 -26.22
C LEU A 127 -0.82 -8.68 -25.62
N SER A 128 -0.28 -9.58 -24.78
CA SER A 128 -1.12 -10.44 -23.96
C SER A 128 -1.92 -9.54 -23.01
N SER A 129 -3.11 -9.14 -23.45
CA SER A 129 -3.90 -8.02 -22.93
C SER A 129 -4.13 -8.07 -21.42
N ASN A 130 -4.13 -9.25 -20.83
CA ASN A 130 -4.36 -9.45 -19.40
C ASN A 130 -3.17 -9.05 -18.50
N TYR A 131 -1.93 -9.21 -18.94
CA TYR A 131 -0.76 -8.87 -18.12
C TYR A 131 -0.57 -7.34 -18.02
N ASP A 132 -0.83 -6.63 -19.12
CA ASP A 132 -0.71 -5.16 -19.13
C ASP A 132 -1.83 -4.49 -18.34
N VAL A 133 -3.06 -5.03 -18.38
CA VAL A 133 -4.18 -4.49 -17.58
C VAL A 133 -3.88 -4.58 -16.08
N TYR A 134 -3.40 -5.73 -15.60
CA TYR A 134 -3.03 -5.91 -14.19
C TYR A 134 -1.94 -4.93 -13.74
N GLU A 135 -0.87 -4.76 -14.53
CA GLU A 135 0.20 -3.82 -14.20
C GLU A 135 -0.28 -2.35 -14.27
N ILE A 136 -1.23 -2.03 -15.15
CA ILE A 136 -1.85 -0.69 -15.21
C ILE A 136 -2.73 -0.43 -13.98
N GLU A 137 -3.59 -1.38 -13.59
CA GLU A 137 -4.45 -1.26 -12.40
C GLU A 137 -3.63 -1.09 -11.13
N LYS A 138 -2.56 -1.89 -11.00
CA LYS A 138 -1.55 -1.77 -9.93
C LYS A 138 -0.96 -0.37 -9.86
N GLU A 139 -0.49 0.16 -10.98
CA GLU A 139 0.10 1.49 -11.02
C GLU A 139 -0.94 2.56 -10.69
N ASN A 140 -2.16 2.46 -11.23
CA ASN A 140 -3.23 3.40 -10.94
C ASN A 140 -3.56 3.43 -9.45
N TYR A 141 -3.71 2.27 -8.82
CA TYR A 141 -3.96 2.15 -7.38
C TYR A 141 -2.87 2.87 -6.55
N LYS A 142 -1.60 2.63 -6.86
CA LYS A 142 -0.48 3.28 -6.16
C LYS A 142 -0.51 4.79 -6.32
N LEU A 143 -0.77 5.28 -7.53
CA LEU A 143 -0.80 6.70 -7.82
C LEU A 143 -1.96 7.39 -7.11
N GLU A 144 -3.15 6.79 -7.12
CA GLU A 144 -4.31 7.27 -6.39
C GLU A 144 -4.06 7.31 -4.88
N ALA A 145 -3.44 6.27 -4.31
CA ALA A 145 -3.07 6.24 -2.90
C ALA A 145 -2.09 7.36 -2.54
N ILE A 146 -1.03 7.54 -3.33
CA ILE A 146 -0.04 8.61 -3.13
C ILE A 146 -0.72 9.99 -3.19
N ARG A 147 -1.61 10.20 -4.15
CA ARG A 147 -2.31 11.48 -4.32
C ARG A 147 -3.29 11.74 -3.17
N ASN A 148 -4.16 10.79 -2.88
CA ASN A 148 -5.26 10.97 -1.92
C ASN A 148 -4.73 11.11 -0.48
N PHE A 149 -3.64 10.43 -0.14
CA PHE A 149 -3.03 10.47 1.20
C PHE A 149 -1.75 11.31 1.26
N GLN A 150 -1.41 12.02 0.18
CA GLN A 150 -0.25 12.90 0.10
C GLN A 150 1.05 12.23 0.59
N LEU A 151 1.33 11.04 0.06
CA LEU A 151 2.42 10.19 0.52
C LEU A 151 3.76 10.60 -0.09
N VAL A 152 4.80 10.69 0.73
CA VAL A 152 6.19 10.95 0.34
C VAL A 152 7.07 9.81 0.84
N LYS A 153 8.02 9.36 0.01
CA LYS A 153 8.98 8.31 0.41
C LYS A 153 9.92 8.86 1.47
N GLU A 154 10.21 8.02 2.47
CA GLU A 154 11.28 8.26 3.45
C GLU A 154 12.67 8.10 2.82
#